data_AF-A0A3Q0QST6-F1
#
_entry.id   AF-A0A3Q0QST6-F1
#
_cell.length_a   1.000
_cell.length_b   1.000
_cell.length_c   1.000
_cell.angle_alpha   90.00
_cell.angle_beta   90.00
_cell.angle_gamma   90.00
#
_symmetry.space_group_name_H-M   'P 1'
#
loop_
_entity.id
_entity.type
_entity.pdbx_description
1 polymer ?
#
loop_
_entity_poly.entity_id
_entity_poly.type
_entity_poly.pdbx_seq_one_letter_code
_entity_poly.pdbx_strand_id
1 'polypeptide(L)' 'MAHGASIQYEPVAEIGGGAYGTVYKARDTESGQFVALKSVRVRTDQNGLPVSTVREVALLKRLEQFDHPNVVR' A
#
# COMPACT_ATOMS: atom_id res chain seq x y z
N MET A 1 -8.95 4.09 -29.46
CA MET A 1 -8.67 5.18 -28.51
C MET A 1 -8.11 4.53 -27.26
N ALA A 2 -6.83 4.74 -26.94
CA ALA A 2 -6.20 4.12 -25.79
C ALA A 2 -6.82 4.70 -24.50
N HIS A 3 -7.41 3.86 -23.65
CA HIS A 3 -7.68 4.24 -22.27
C HIS A 3 -6.32 4.51 -21.61
N GLY A 4 -5.99 5.79 -21.43
CA GLY A 4 -4.91 6.17 -20.52
C GLY A 4 -5.30 5.69 -19.13
N ALA A 5 -4.53 4.75 -18.57
CA ALA A 5 -4.77 4.28 -17.21
C ALA A 5 -4.70 5.49 -16.27
N SER A 6 -5.82 5.81 -15.60
CA SER A 6 -5.82 6.86 -14.58
C SER A 6 -4.96 6.40 -13.41
N ILE A 7 -3.94 7.19 -13.07
CA ILE A 7 -3.11 6.93 -11.90
C ILE A 7 -3.96 7.24 -10.67
N GLN A 8 -4.46 6.21 -9.98
CA GLN A 8 -5.37 6.39 -8.83
C GLN A 8 -4.71 7.15 -7.67
N TYR A 9 -3.39 7.00 -7.48
CA TYR A 9 -2.65 7.67 -6.42
C TYR A 9 -1.43 8.40 -6.96
N GLU A 10 -1.34 9.70 -6.68
CA GLU A 10 -0.24 10.57 -7.09
C GLU A 10 0.76 10.75 -5.94
N PRO A 11 1.99 10.19 -6.01
CA PRO A 11 3.00 10.38 -4.98
C PRO A 11 3.44 11.84 -4.89
N VAL A 12 3.50 12.38 -3.66
CA VAL A 12 3.87 13.78 -3.38
C VAL A 12 5.27 13.87 -2.77
N ALA A 13 5.57 13.00 -1.81
CA ALA A 13 6.86 12.98 -1.13
C ALA A 13 7.16 11.60 -0.54
N GLU A 14 8.43 11.21 -0.50
CA GLU A 14 8.88 10.13 0.37
C GLU A 14 8.84 10.61 1.83
N ILE A 15 8.22 9.82 2.71
CA ILE A 15 8.05 10.16 4.12
C ILE A 15 8.72 9.16 5.07
N GLY A 16 9.30 8.07 4.55
CA GLY A 16 10.09 7.16 5.35
C GLY A 16 10.56 5.92 4.58
N GLY A 17 11.64 5.33 5.06
CA GLY A 17 12.19 4.08 4.52
C GLY A 17 12.58 3.12 5.64
N GLY A 18 12.45 1.83 5.37
CA GLY A 18 12.84 0.78 6.32
C GLY A 18 13.13 -0.55 5.65
N ALA A 19 13.40 -1.57 6.47
CA ALA A 19 13.75 -2.92 6.01
C ALA A 19 12.73 -3.50 5.00
N TYR A 20 11.46 -3.17 5.17
CA TYR A 20 10.35 -3.67 4.35
C TYR A 20 10.02 -2.80 3.13
N GLY A 21 10.70 -1.67 2.94
CA GLY A 21 10.51 -0.80 1.79
C GLY A 21 10.31 0.68 2.14
N THR A 22 9.74 1.42 1.19
CA THR A 22 9.61 2.89 1.23
C THR A 22 8.14 3.29 1.37
N VAL A 23 7.89 4.34 2.14
CA VAL A 23 6.56 4.93 2.35
C VAL A 23 6.54 6.31 1.73
N TYR A 24 5.53 6.55 0.89
CA TYR A 24 5.28 7.84 0.26
C TYR A 24 3.99 8.44 0.81
N LYS A 25 3.98 9.74 1.03
CA LYS A 25 2.73 10.51 1.08
C LYS A 25 2.25 10.65 -0.36
N ALA A 26 1.00 10.28 -0.62
CA ALA A 26 0.38 10.41 -1.93
C ALA A 26 -0.99 11.06 -1.81
N ARG A 27 -1.48 11.61 -2.91
CA ARG A 27 -2.85 12.08 -3.04
C ARG A 27 -3.66 11.03 -3.78
N ASP A 28 -4.75 10.58 -3.18
CA ASP A 28 -5.77 9.84 -3.91
C ASP A 28 -6.46 10.81 -4.88
N THR A 29 -6.41 10.49 -6.17
CA THR A 29 -6.95 11.33 -7.25
C THR A 29 -8.47 11.34 -7.29
N GLU A 30 -9.13 10.33 -6.69
CA GLU A 30 -10.59 10.23 -6.65
C GLU A 30 -11.16 11.01 -5.45
N SER A 31 -10.64 10.76 -4.23
CA SER A 31 -11.13 11.43 -3.02
C SER A 31 -10.45 12.77 -2.72
N GLY A 32 -9.30 13.04 -3.33
CA GLY A 32 -8.44 14.18 -3.04
C GLY A 32 -7.69 14.11 -1.71
N GLN A 33 -7.89 13.05 -0.91
CA GLN A 33 -7.28 12.88 0.41
C GLN A 33 -5.81 12.48 0.32
N PHE A 34 -5.04 12.82 1.36
CA PHE A 34 -3.68 12.30 1.49
C PHE A 34 -3.69 10.90 2.12
N VAL A 35 -2.95 9.99 1.50
CA VAL A 35 -2.77 8.60 1.93
C VAL A 35 -1.29 8.26 2.07
N ALA A 36 -0.99 7.18 2.80
CA ALA A 36 0.34 6.60 2.86
C ALA A 36 0.44 5.41 1.88
N LEU A 37 1.27 5.54 0.84
CA LEU A 37 1.58 4.46 -0.07
C LEU A 37 2.83 3.73 0.40
N LYS A 38 2.68 2.50 0.89
CA LYS A 38 3.82 1.65 1.24
C LYS A 38 4.23 0.75 0.07
N SER A 39 5.35 1.08 -0.56
CA SER A 39 6.00 0.23 -1.55
C SER A 39 6.82 -0.84 -0.84
N VAL A 40 6.31 -2.09 -0.84
CA VAL A 40 6.92 -3.21 -0.14
C VAL A 40 7.98 -3.87 -1.02
N ARG A 41 9.19 -4.07 -0.48
CA ARG A 41 10.27 -4.81 -1.16
C ARG A 41 10.10 -6.30 -0.90
N VAL A 42 9.33 -6.97 -1.77
CA VAL A 42 9.14 -8.41 -1.68
C VAL A 42 10.13 -9.11 -2.62
N ARG A 43 10.94 -10.02 -2.08
CA ARG A 43 11.73 -10.94 -2.91
C ARG A 43 10.81 -12.02 -3.44
N THR A 44 10.46 -11.91 -4.71
CA THR A 44 9.75 -12.97 -5.43
C THR A 44 10.78 -13.98 -5.92
N ASP A 45 10.56 -15.26 -5.64
CA ASP A 45 11.36 -16.36 -6.21
C ASP A 45 10.52 -17.14 -7.24
N GLN A 46 10.99 -18.31 -7.68
CA GLN A 46 10.27 -19.15 -8.65
C GLN A 46 8.88 -19.60 -8.15
N ASN A 47 8.63 -19.54 -6.83
CA ASN A 47 7.37 -19.89 -6.20
C ASN A 47 6.44 -18.69 -6.01
N GLY A 48 6.82 -17.50 -6.48
CA GLY A 48 6.01 -16.29 -6.41
C GLY A 48 6.20 -15.50 -5.12
N LEU A 49 5.11 -14.94 -4.58
CA LEU A 49 5.16 -14.12 -3.37
C LEU A 49 5.37 -15.02 -2.14
N PRO A 50 6.23 -14.62 -1.18
CA PRO A 50 6.36 -15.33 0.09
C PRO A 50 5.01 -15.46 0.80
N VAL A 51 4.73 -16.67 1.30
CA VAL A 51 3.46 -16.97 2.02
C VAL A 51 3.28 -16.06 3.24
N SER A 52 4.35 -15.65 3.90
CA SER A 52 4.31 -14.68 5.00
C SER A 52 3.72 -13.35 4.55
N THR A 53 4.18 -12.79 3.43
CA THR A 53 3.67 -11.53 2.86
C THR A 53 2.18 -11.63 2.55
N VAL A 54 1.75 -12.74 1.95
CA VAL A 54 0.32 -12.96 1.66
C VAL A 54 -0.50 -13.02 2.94
N ARG A 55 -0.03 -13.74 3.96
CA ARG A 55 -0.71 -13.84 5.26
C ARG A 55 -0.80 -12.50 5.97
N GLU A 56 0.27 -11.72 5.99
CA GLU A 56 0.31 -10.39 6.63
C GLU A 56 -0.71 -9.44 5.97
N VAL A 57 -0.71 -9.34 4.64
CA VAL A 57 -1.66 -8.49 3.90
C VAL A 57 -3.11 -8.97 4.12
N ALA A 58 -3.36 -10.28 4.12
CA ALA A 58 -4.68 -10.83 4.39
C ALA A 58 -5.17 -10.51 5.80
N LEU A 59 -4.28 -10.54 6.80
CA LEU A 59 -4.61 -10.16 8.18
C LEU A 59 -4.92 -8.67 8.30
N LEU A 60 -4.12 -7.80 7.66
CA LEU A 60 -4.39 -6.35 7.65
C LEU A 60 -5.77 -6.03 7.07
N LYS A 61 -6.14 -6.65 5.94
CA LYS A 61 -7.49 -6.50 5.34
C LYS A 61 -8.62 -6.98 6.25
N ARG A 62 -8.39 -8.03 7.05
CA ARG A 62 -9.38 -8.49 8.04
C ARG A 62 -9.49 -7.54 9.21
N LEU A 63 -8.37 -6.95 9.66
CA LEU A 63 -8.36 -5.99 10.75
C LEU A 63 -9.14 -4.71 10.42
N GLU A 64 -9.14 -4.28 9.16
CA GLU A 64 -9.90 -3.12 8.68
C GLU A 64 -11.40 -3.22 9.00
N GLN A 65 -11.96 -4.43 9.02
CA GLN A 65 -13.38 -4.68 9.32
C GLN A 65 -13.79 -4.33 10.75
N PHE A 66 -12.82 -4.25 11.68
CA PHE A 66 -13.10 -3.96 13.09
C PHE A 66 -13.15 -2.46 13.41
N ASP A 67 -12.73 -1.58 12.49
CA ASP A 67 -12.75 -0.12 12.66
C ASP A 67 -12.26 0.37 14.03
N HIS A 68 -11.11 -0.15 14.48
CA HIS A 68 -10.62 0.17 15.81
C HIS A 68 -10.01 1.59 15.85
N PRO A 69 -10.43 2.47 16.77
CA PRO A 69 -10.04 3.89 16.77
C PRO A 69 -8.54 4.14 16.99
N ASN A 70 -7.80 3.14 17.46
CA ASN A 70 -6.34 3.21 17.67
C ASN A 70 -5.52 2.39 16.66
N VAL A 71 -6.14 1.92 15.58
CA VAL A 71 -5.46 1.21 14.48
C VAL A 71 -5.66 2.01 13.20
N VAL A 72 -4.57 2.21 12.46
CA VAL A 72 -4.61 2.93 11.17
C VAL A 72 -5.40 2.12 10.13
N ARG A 73 -6.13 2.82 9.26
CA ARG A 73 -6.81 2.28 8.08
C ARG A 73 -5.93 2.49 6.85
#